data_AF-A0A2M9ZQP9-F1
#
_entry.id   AF-A0A2M9ZQP9-F1
#
_cell.length_a   1.000
_cell.length_b   1.000
_cell.length_c   1.000
_cell.angle_alpha   90.00
_cell.angle_beta   90.00
_cell.angle_gamma   90.00
#
_symmetry.space_group_name_H-M   'P 1'
#
loop_
_entity.id
_entity.type
_entity.pdbx_description
1 polymer ?
#
loop_
_entity_poly.entity_id
_entity_poly.type
_entity_poly.pdbx_seq_one_letter_code
_entity_poly.pdbx_strand_id
1 'polypeptide(L)'
;MKRVFVVITFFIATFFQIGCGDGSPVIESLDGTKITVKNFEKSYETAIDTLSRTQNIEKKNILEFISKDAAEVPEQMRPLRDEFQKKTFYDRYRQMLMIKIVADKNGFTKRADIKEILKFQEMQLISNLYIAEQIESKLKITEEEAQAECQELRKRNAEVNALPIDRCLLLARAQIKSRRSVEVYPKVLERVKEGVTIKHNDKFDLEAYLNTKIVLPESEENKSSEGK
;
A
#
# COMPACT_ATOMS: atom_id res chain seq x y z
N MET A 1 -17.36 -65.00 -41.38
CA MET A 1 -16.25 -64.22 -41.98
C MET A 1 -16.19 -62.85 -41.33
N LYS A 2 -14.99 -62.46 -40.87
CA LYS A 2 -14.64 -61.21 -40.17
C LYS A 2 -14.91 -59.96 -41.02
N ARG A 3 -15.44 -58.88 -40.42
CA ARG A 3 -15.15 -57.44 -40.69
C ARG A 3 -15.59 -56.63 -39.46
N VAL A 4 -14.75 -56.49 -38.44
CA VAL A 4 -13.81 -55.37 -38.16
C VAL A 4 -14.52 -54.02 -37.98
N PHE A 5 -14.54 -53.62 -36.71
CA PHE A 5 -14.80 -52.30 -36.14
C PHE A 5 -14.07 -51.17 -36.87
N VAL A 6 -14.79 -50.06 -37.12
CA VAL A 6 -14.24 -48.71 -36.92
C VAL A 6 -15.39 -47.80 -36.49
N VAL A 7 -15.57 -47.62 -35.18
CA VAL A 7 -16.36 -46.51 -34.62
C VAL A 7 -15.36 -45.40 -34.31
N ILE A 8 -15.26 -44.42 -35.21
CA ILE A 8 -14.51 -43.19 -34.94
C ILE A 8 -15.40 -42.34 -34.03
N THR A 9 -15.30 -42.57 -32.72
CA THR A 9 -15.80 -41.61 -31.74
C THR A 9 -14.82 -40.46 -31.72
N PHE A 10 -15.14 -39.40 -32.47
CA PHE A 10 -14.49 -38.10 -32.36
C PHE A 10 -14.82 -37.56 -30.97
N PHE A 11 -14.03 -37.94 -29.96
CA PHE A 11 -14.00 -37.25 -28.68
C PHE A 11 -13.47 -35.84 -28.98
N ILE A 12 -14.41 -34.93 -29.27
CA ILE A 12 -14.19 -33.51 -29.09
C ILE A 12 -13.94 -33.38 -27.59
N ALA A 13 -12.66 -33.39 -27.21
CA ALA A 13 -12.21 -32.88 -25.94
C ALA A 13 -12.58 -31.40 -25.96
N THR A 14 -13.82 -31.11 -25.57
CA THR A 14 -14.21 -29.81 -25.03
C THR A 14 -13.32 -29.60 -23.82
N PHE A 15 -12.16 -28.99 -24.06
CA PHE A 15 -11.49 -28.16 -23.09
C PHE A 15 -12.54 -27.14 -22.65
N PHE A 16 -13.30 -27.49 -21.62
CA PHE A 16 -13.94 -26.54 -20.74
C PHE A 16 -12.81 -25.75 -20.08
N GLN A 17 -12.21 -24.82 -20.83
CA GLN A 17 -11.65 -23.62 -20.25
C GLN A 17 -12.83 -22.80 -19.74
N ILE A 18 -13.38 -23.25 -18.61
CA ILE A 18 -14.05 -22.34 -17.69
C ILE A 18 -12.90 -21.44 -17.21
N GLY A 19 -12.68 -20.37 -17.96
CA GLY A 19 -11.69 -19.33 -17.68
C GLY A 19 -12.08 -18.55 -16.43
N CYS A 20 -12.06 -19.22 -15.27
CA CYS A 20 -11.94 -18.57 -13.98
C CYS A 20 -10.45 -18.31 -13.75
N GLY A 21 -9.93 -17.30 -14.43
CA GLY A 21 -8.53 -16.90 -14.38
C GLY A 21 -8.28 -15.68 -15.25
N ASP A 22 -7.26 -14.91 -14.92
CA ASP A 22 -6.92 -13.65 -15.59
C ASP A 22 -6.32 -13.80 -17.00
N GLY A 23 -6.32 -15.02 -17.55
CA GLY A 23 -5.80 -15.40 -18.87
C GLY A 23 -4.28 -15.60 -18.93
N SER A 24 -3.55 -15.30 -17.86
CA SER A 24 -2.08 -15.38 -17.86
C SER A 24 -1.56 -16.74 -17.34
N PRO A 25 -0.32 -17.13 -17.68
CA PRO A 25 0.28 -18.37 -17.21
C PRO A 25 0.29 -18.47 -15.68
N VAL A 26 0.01 -19.67 -15.17
CA VAL A 26 0.13 -19.97 -13.74
C VAL A 26 1.60 -20.21 -13.42
N ILE A 27 2.14 -19.48 -12.44
CA ILE A 27 3.48 -19.69 -11.91
C ILE A 27 3.45 -20.85 -10.91
N GLU A 28 2.53 -20.79 -9.93
CA GLU A 28 2.31 -21.86 -8.97
C GLU A 28 0.88 -21.84 -8.41
N SER A 29 0.50 -22.89 -7.67
CA SER A 29 -0.78 -22.96 -6.97
C SER A 29 -0.55 -23.30 -5.50
N LEU A 30 -1.13 -22.51 -4.61
CA LEU A 30 -1.06 -22.66 -3.17
C LEU A 30 -2.48 -22.99 -2.69
N ASP A 31 -2.72 -24.26 -2.36
CA ASP A 31 -4.01 -24.70 -1.82
C ASP A 31 -5.22 -24.26 -2.68
N GLY A 32 -5.14 -24.49 -3.98
CA GLY A 32 -6.16 -24.07 -4.94
C GLY A 32 -6.12 -22.58 -5.33
N THR A 33 -5.41 -21.72 -4.59
CA THR A 33 -5.16 -20.32 -4.97
C THR A 33 -4.03 -20.26 -5.99
N LYS A 34 -4.32 -19.78 -7.21
CA LYS A 34 -3.33 -19.68 -8.30
C LYS A 34 -2.55 -18.36 -8.22
N ILE A 35 -1.22 -18.44 -8.20
CA ILE A 35 -0.36 -17.31 -8.50
C ILE A 35 -0.09 -17.33 -10.01
N THR A 36 -0.62 -16.32 -10.71
CA THR A 36 -0.42 -16.12 -12.15
C THR A 36 0.62 -15.03 -12.41
N VAL A 37 1.16 -14.98 -13.63
CA VAL A 37 2.08 -13.90 -14.04
C VAL A 37 1.46 -12.52 -13.83
N LYS A 38 0.22 -12.34 -14.27
CA LYS A 38 -0.47 -11.04 -14.17
C LYS A 38 -0.83 -10.68 -12.72
N ASN A 39 -1.18 -11.65 -11.87
CA ASN A 39 -1.37 -11.39 -10.44
C ASN A 39 -0.06 -10.90 -9.79
N PHE A 40 1.06 -11.57 -10.09
CA PHE A 40 2.37 -11.18 -9.57
C PHE A 40 2.77 -9.77 -10.02
N GLU A 41 2.70 -9.49 -11.33
CA GLU A 41 3.04 -8.17 -11.88
C GLU A 41 2.16 -7.06 -11.28
N LYS A 42 0.85 -7.32 -11.15
CA LYS A 42 -0.07 -6.37 -10.52
C LYS A 42 0.26 -6.13 -9.05
N SER A 43 0.59 -7.16 -8.29
CA SER A 43 1.03 -7.01 -6.89
C SER A 43 2.33 -6.23 -6.78
N TYR A 44 3.27 -6.46 -7.71
CA TYR A 44 4.53 -5.72 -7.80
C TYR A 44 4.30 -4.23 -8.07
N GLU A 45 3.49 -3.89 -9.07
CA GLU A 45 3.10 -2.51 -9.36
C GLU A 45 2.37 -1.84 -8.19
N THR A 46 1.44 -2.57 -7.56
CA THR A 46 0.67 -2.07 -6.41
C THR A 46 1.58 -1.75 -5.22
N ALA A 47 2.61 -2.56 -4.97
CA ALA A 47 3.57 -2.29 -3.90
C ALA A 47 4.39 -1.01 -4.17
N ILE A 48 4.79 -0.77 -5.42
CA ILE A 48 5.47 0.47 -5.82
C ILE A 48 4.54 1.67 -5.64
N ASP A 49 3.28 1.56 -6.08
CA ASP A 49 2.29 2.63 -5.95
C ASP A 49 1.98 2.94 -4.49
N THR A 50 1.88 1.89 -3.65
CA THR A 50 1.69 2.02 -2.21
C THR A 50 2.85 2.77 -1.59
N LEU A 51 4.09 2.39 -1.91
CA LEU A 51 5.28 3.08 -1.40
C LEU A 51 5.32 4.55 -1.86
N SER A 52 5.05 4.80 -3.14
CA SER A 52 5.04 6.15 -3.71
C SER A 52 4.06 7.07 -2.97
N ARG A 53 2.83 6.59 -2.75
CA ARG A 53 1.78 7.37 -2.08
C ARG A 53 2.00 7.49 -0.57
N THR A 54 2.46 6.44 0.10
CA THR A 54 2.62 6.44 1.56
C THR A 54 3.89 7.15 2.03
N GLN A 55 4.99 7.03 1.29
CA GLN A 55 6.26 7.70 1.59
C GLN A 55 6.40 9.05 0.88
N ASN A 56 5.41 9.44 0.09
CA ASN A 56 5.40 10.72 -0.62
C ASN A 56 6.59 10.89 -1.60
N ILE A 57 7.06 9.78 -2.17
CA ILE A 57 8.18 9.72 -3.11
C ILE A 57 7.61 9.56 -4.52
N GLU A 58 8.09 10.34 -5.49
CA GLU A 58 7.66 10.19 -6.88
C GLU A 58 7.96 8.78 -7.39
N LYS A 59 6.96 8.12 -7.99
CA LYS A 59 7.07 6.76 -8.54
C LYS A 59 8.30 6.59 -9.45
N LYS A 60 8.60 7.57 -10.30
CA LYS A 60 9.77 7.54 -11.19
C LYS A 60 11.10 7.38 -10.44
N ASN A 61 11.23 8.00 -9.26
CA ASN A 61 12.46 7.93 -8.46
C ASN A 61 12.59 6.53 -7.84
N ILE A 62 11.48 5.94 -7.40
CA ILE A 62 11.45 4.54 -6.92
C ILE A 62 11.86 3.60 -8.05
N LEU A 63 11.26 3.75 -9.24
CA LEU A 63 11.58 2.92 -10.42
C LEU A 63 13.05 3.04 -10.83
N GLU A 64 13.62 4.25 -10.77
CA GLU A 64 15.03 4.47 -11.03
C GLU A 64 15.91 3.72 -10.02
N PHE A 65 15.62 3.78 -8.71
CA PHE A 65 16.44 3.11 -7.71
C PHE A 65 16.38 1.59 -7.79
N ILE A 66 15.19 1.01 -8.03
CA ILE A 66 15.05 -0.46 -8.08
C ILE A 66 15.62 -1.06 -9.38
N SER A 67 15.81 -0.26 -10.43
CA SER A 67 16.34 -0.71 -11.73
C SER A 67 17.86 -0.60 -11.85
N LYS A 68 18.51 0.16 -10.98
CA LYS A 68 19.98 0.33 -10.97
C LYS A 68 20.71 -0.80 -10.23
N ASP A 69 22.00 -0.92 -10.51
CA ASP A 69 22.90 -1.77 -9.74
C ASP A 69 23.09 -1.25 -8.31
N ALA A 70 23.30 -2.16 -7.35
CA ALA A 70 23.37 -1.80 -5.93
C ALA A 70 24.49 -0.80 -5.61
N ALA A 71 25.57 -0.81 -6.39
CA ALA A 71 26.68 0.13 -6.27
C ALA A 71 26.28 1.58 -6.63
N GLU A 72 25.26 1.75 -7.48
CA GLU A 72 24.78 3.05 -7.95
C GLU A 72 23.63 3.62 -7.11
N VAL A 73 23.12 2.83 -6.17
CA VAL A 73 22.04 3.22 -5.27
C VAL A 73 22.63 3.70 -3.94
N PRO A 74 22.19 4.86 -3.41
CA PRO A 74 22.60 5.34 -2.09
C PRO A 74 22.38 4.26 -1.02
N GLU A 75 23.28 4.14 -0.06
CA GLU A 75 23.26 3.06 0.94
C GLU A 75 21.91 2.96 1.65
N GLN A 76 21.32 4.09 2.03
CA GLN A 76 20.00 4.14 2.68
C GLN A 76 18.84 3.62 1.80
N MET A 77 19.00 3.59 0.47
CA MET A 77 17.98 3.11 -0.48
C MET A 77 18.26 1.69 -0.96
N ARG A 78 19.41 1.08 -0.62
CA ARG A 78 19.73 -0.30 -1.01
C ARG A 78 18.76 -1.33 -0.46
N PRO A 79 18.29 -1.27 0.81
CA PRO A 79 17.30 -2.22 1.31
C PRO A 79 16.01 -2.21 0.48
N LEU A 80 15.57 -1.02 0.07
CA LEU A 80 14.42 -0.86 -0.80
C LEU A 80 14.67 -1.50 -2.18
N ARG A 81 15.81 -1.22 -2.81
CA ARG A 81 16.19 -1.85 -4.09
C ARG A 81 16.18 -3.38 -4.00
N ASP A 82 16.77 -3.93 -2.94
CA ASP A 82 16.93 -5.38 -2.77
C ASP A 82 15.60 -6.07 -2.50
N GLU A 83 14.70 -5.42 -1.75
CA GLU A 83 13.33 -5.87 -1.52
C GLU A 83 12.52 -5.96 -2.82
N PHE A 84 12.72 -5.01 -3.74
CA PHE A 84 12.02 -4.99 -5.03
C PHE A 84 12.75 -5.77 -6.14
N GLN A 85 13.85 -6.47 -5.86
CA GLN A 85 14.38 -7.43 -6.86
C GLN A 85 13.33 -8.50 -7.12
N LYS A 86 13.02 -8.78 -8.40
CA LYS A 86 11.88 -9.62 -8.81
C LYS A 86 11.78 -10.95 -8.04
N LYS A 87 12.91 -11.64 -7.86
CA LYS A 87 12.95 -12.91 -7.09
C LYS A 87 12.64 -12.71 -5.61
N THR A 88 13.27 -11.72 -4.97
CA THR A 88 13.04 -11.36 -3.57
C THR A 88 11.58 -10.98 -3.33
N PHE A 89 11.05 -10.11 -4.19
CA PHE A 89 9.66 -9.68 -4.11
C PHE A 89 8.70 -10.84 -4.31
N TYR A 90 8.95 -11.73 -5.28
CA TYR A 90 8.16 -12.93 -5.51
C TYR A 90 8.12 -13.83 -4.27
N ASP A 91 9.26 -14.08 -3.64
CA ASP A 91 9.34 -14.92 -2.44
C ASP A 91 8.55 -14.32 -1.27
N ARG A 92 8.64 -13.00 -1.07
CA ARG A 92 7.84 -12.29 -0.06
C ARG A 92 6.34 -12.33 -0.38
N TYR A 93 5.96 -12.03 -1.61
CA TYR A 93 4.56 -12.08 -2.06
C TYR A 93 3.95 -13.47 -1.84
N ARG A 94 4.69 -14.51 -2.23
CA ARG A 94 4.32 -15.91 -2.01
C ARG A 94 4.14 -16.22 -0.52
N GLN A 95 5.09 -15.83 0.33
CA GLN A 95 5.01 -16.05 1.77
C GLN A 95 3.80 -15.35 2.40
N MET A 96 3.54 -14.10 2.03
CA MET A 96 2.35 -13.36 2.51
C MET A 96 1.06 -14.08 2.12
N LEU A 97 0.98 -14.59 0.88
CA LEU A 97 -0.18 -15.33 0.42
C LEU A 97 -0.37 -16.65 1.19
N MET A 98 0.72 -17.38 1.45
CA MET A 98 0.67 -18.61 2.28
C MET A 98 0.15 -18.31 3.68
N ILE A 99 0.66 -17.27 4.34
CA ILE A 99 0.22 -16.85 5.67
C ILE A 99 -1.27 -16.51 5.65
N LYS A 100 -1.72 -15.73 4.65
CA LYS A 100 -3.12 -15.36 4.50
C LYS A 100 -4.02 -16.59 4.33
N ILE A 101 -3.64 -17.55 3.48
CA ILE A 101 -4.40 -18.79 3.26
C ILE A 101 -4.58 -19.55 4.58
N VAL A 102 -3.50 -19.73 5.35
CA VAL A 102 -3.56 -20.41 6.65
C VAL A 102 -4.42 -19.63 7.65
N ALA A 103 -4.29 -18.31 7.71
CA ALA A 103 -5.09 -17.45 8.58
C ALA A 103 -6.60 -17.56 8.24
N ASP A 104 -6.95 -17.53 6.96
CA ASP A 104 -8.33 -17.66 6.49
C ASP A 104 -8.93 -19.03 6.84
N LYS A 105 -8.17 -20.12 6.61
CA LYS A 105 -8.58 -21.49 6.96
C LYS A 105 -8.86 -21.66 8.44
N ASN A 106 -8.01 -21.09 9.28
CA ASN A 106 -8.13 -21.16 10.73
C ASN A 106 -9.17 -20.17 11.28
N GLY A 107 -9.89 -19.47 10.41
CA GLY A 107 -10.93 -18.52 10.80
C GLY A 107 -10.40 -17.23 11.45
N PHE A 108 -9.09 -16.96 11.39
CA PHE A 108 -8.47 -15.78 11.98
C PHE A 108 -9.10 -14.50 11.45
N THR A 109 -9.26 -14.39 10.12
CA THR A 109 -9.88 -13.24 9.45
C THR A 109 -11.39 -13.12 9.66
N LYS A 110 -12.03 -14.15 10.24
CA LYS A 110 -13.46 -14.14 10.56
C LYS A 110 -13.76 -13.62 11.96
N ARG A 111 -12.77 -13.58 12.85
CA ARG A 111 -12.89 -13.08 14.23
C ARG A 111 -13.37 -11.63 14.25
N ALA A 112 -14.21 -11.28 15.23
CA ALA A 112 -14.83 -9.96 15.32
C ALA A 112 -13.80 -8.84 15.56
N ASP A 113 -12.86 -9.06 16.47
CA ASP A 113 -11.77 -8.13 16.79
C ASP A 113 -10.88 -7.86 15.57
N ILE A 114 -10.51 -8.91 14.82
CA ILE A 114 -9.72 -8.77 13.60
C ILE A 114 -10.48 -7.96 12.53
N LYS A 115 -11.79 -8.17 12.37
CA LYS A 115 -12.61 -7.39 11.43
C LYS A 115 -12.66 -5.91 11.80
N GLU A 116 -12.82 -5.59 13.08
CA GLU A 116 -12.83 -4.19 13.54
C GLU A 116 -11.45 -3.53 13.35
N ILE A 117 -10.36 -4.25 13.62
CA ILE A 117 -9.01 -3.78 13.31
C ILE A 117 -8.86 -3.49 11.81
N LEU A 118 -9.24 -4.44 10.94
CA LEU A 118 -9.13 -4.27 9.49
C LEU A 118 -9.97 -3.09 8.99
N LYS A 119 -11.20 -2.93 9.49
CA LYS A 119 -12.08 -1.80 9.14
C LYS A 119 -11.48 -0.46 9.56
N PHE A 120 -10.89 -0.39 10.75
CA PHE A 120 -10.21 0.82 11.21
C PHE A 120 -8.96 1.13 10.36
N GLN A 121 -8.16 0.11 10.03
CA GLN A 121 -6.98 0.26 9.16
C GLN A 121 -7.36 0.69 7.73
N GLU A 122 -8.43 0.13 7.16
CA GLU A 122 -8.96 0.53 5.86
C GLU A 122 -9.37 2.01 5.87
N MET A 123 -10.11 2.44 6.89
CA MET A 123 -10.52 3.83 7.04
C MET A 123 -9.32 4.78 7.17
N GLN A 124 -8.31 4.42 7.98
CA GLN A 124 -7.08 5.20 8.10
C GLN A 124 -6.33 5.30 6.77
N LEU A 125 -6.17 4.17 6.06
CA LEU A 125 -5.46 4.12 4.80
C LEU A 125 -6.18 4.93 3.71
N ILE A 126 -7.50 4.78 3.56
CA ILE A 126 -8.30 5.54 2.59
C ILE A 126 -8.22 7.04 2.90
N SER A 127 -8.37 7.42 4.17
CA SER A 127 -8.26 8.82 4.59
C SER A 127 -6.91 9.42 4.19
N ASN A 128 -5.81 8.74 4.52
CA ASN A 128 -4.47 9.21 4.20
C ASN A 128 -4.23 9.30 2.69
N LEU A 129 -4.59 8.26 1.93
CA LEU A 129 -4.41 8.24 0.48
C LEU A 129 -5.21 9.33 -0.22
N TYR A 130 -6.48 9.50 0.16
CA TYR A 130 -7.35 10.49 -0.45
C TYR A 130 -6.89 11.92 -0.12
N ILE A 131 -6.54 12.21 1.14
CA ILE A 131 -6.06 13.53 1.52
C ILE A 131 -4.73 13.85 0.84
N ALA A 132 -3.80 12.90 0.76
CA ALA A 132 -2.54 13.07 0.04
C ALA A 132 -2.79 13.45 -1.43
N GLU A 133 -3.67 12.73 -2.12
CA GLU A 133 -4.05 13.02 -3.51
C GLU A 133 -4.69 14.40 -3.68
N GLN A 134 -5.56 14.80 -2.74
CA GLN A 134 -6.18 16.13 -2.72
C GLN A 134 -5.19 17.27 -2.46
N ILE A 135 -4.14 17.01 -1.67
CA ILE A 135 -3.05 17.96 -1.43
C ILE A 135 -2.17 18.05 -2.67
N GLU A 136 -1.73 16.92 -3.22
CA GLU A 136 -0.87 16.88 -4.41
C GLU A 136 -1.49 17.58 -5.62
N SER A 137 -2.79 17.33 -5.88
CA SER A 137 -3.50 17.99 -6.98
C SER A 137 -3.55 19.52 -6.86
N LYS A 138 -3.40 20.06 -5.64
CA LYS A 138 -3.35 21.50 -5.37
C LYS A 138 -1.92 22.06 -5.30
N LEU A 139 -0.93 21.22 -5.03
CA LEU A 139 0.47 21.62 -4.89
C LEU A 139 1.21 21.40 -6.20
N LYS A 140 1.15 22.38 -7.10
CA LYS A 140 2.06 22.45 -8.24
C LYS A 140 3.31 23.22 -7.81
N ILE A 141 4.42 22.52 -7.68
CA ILE A 141 5.74 23.13 -7.41
C ILE A 141 6.40 23.35 -8.76
N THR A 142 6.70 24.60 -9.10
CA THR A 142 7.38 24.90 -10.37
C THR A 142 8.88 24.63 -10.28
N GLU A 143 9.55 24.58 -11.43
CA GLU A 143 11.00 24.37 -11.46
C GLU A 143 11.75 25.53 -10.81
N GLU A 144 11.27 26.75 -11.04
CA GLU A 144 11.83 27.98 -10.48
C GLU A 144 11.72 27.98 -8.94
N GLU A 145 10.59 27.53 -8.40
CA GLU A 145 10.40 27.39 -6.96
C GLU A 145 11.35 26.35 -6.35
N ALA A 146 11.51 25.20 -7.01
CA ALA A 146 12.44 24.16 -6.56
C ALA A 146 13.90 24.63 -6.61
N GLN A 147 14.28 25.38 -7.64
CA GLN A 147 15.62 25.97 -7.77
C GLN A 147 15.88 27.02 -6.70
N ALA A 148 14.93 27.93 -6.45
CA ALA A 148 15.06 28.97 -5.45
C ALA A 148 15.23 28.38 -4.03
N GLU A 149 14.38 27.41 -3.66
CA GLU A 149 14.50 26.75 -2.36
C GLU A 149 15.80 25.92 -2.26
N CYS A 150 16.23 25.25 -3.32
CA CYS A 150 17.52 24.55 -3.34
C CYS A 150 18.69 25.53 -3.08
N GLN A 151 18.69 26.70 -3.73
CA GLN A 151 19.72 27.71 -3.48
C GLN A 151 19.71 28.20 -2.03
N GLU A 152 18.52 28.43 -1.45
CA GLU A 152 18.39 28.81 -0.05
C GLU A 152 18.88 27.71 0.91
N LEU A 153 18.58 26.44 0.63
CA LEU A 153 19.05 25.32 1.43
C LEU A 153 20.57 25.18 1.42
N ARG A 154 21.19 25.35 0.25
CA ARG A 154 22.65 25.32 0.11
C ARG A 154 23.34 26.46 0.87
N LYS A 155 22.70 27.63 0.99
CA LYS A 155 23.23 28.74 1.79
C LYS A 155 23.17 28.45 3.30
N ARG A 156 22.14 27.74 3.75
CA ARG A 156 21.85 27.53 5.19
C ARG A 156 22.41 26.22 5.75
N ASN A 157 22.65 25.24 4.89
CA ASN A 157 23.14 23.92 5.28
C ASN A 157 24.34 23.50 4.41
N ALA A 158 25.52 23.40 5.04
CA ALA A 158 26.76 23.02 4.37
C ALA A 158 26.72 21.62 3.76
N GLU A 159 25.96 20.69 4.35
CA GLU A 159 25.79 19.33 3.83
C GLU A 159 25.00 19.35 2.52
N VAL A 160 23.95 20.19 2.42
CA VAL A 160 23.14 20.34 1.20
C VAL A 160 23.94 21.03 0.09
N ASN A 161 24.86 21.93 0.45
CA ASN A 161 25.76 22.59 -0.50
C ASN A 161 26.64 21.57 -1.25
N ALA A 162 27.11 20.54 -0.56
CA ALA A 162 27.94 19.48 -1.14
C ALA A 162 27.16 18.48 -2.03
N LEU A 163 25.82 18.50 -2.01
CA LEU A 163 25.00 17.57 -2.80
C LEU A 163 24.96 17.95 -4.28
N PRO A 164 24.86 16.97 -5.21
CA PRO A 164 24.53 17.22 -6.61
C PRO A 164 23.22 18.01 -6.77
N ILE A 165 23.08 18.78 -7.87
CA ILE A 165 21.93 19.66 -8.08
C ILE A 165 20.60 18.91 -8.04
N ASP A 166 20.52 17.74 -8.66
CA ASP A 166 19.29 16.94 -8.69
C ASP A 166 18.86 16.49 -7.30
N ARG A 167 19.82 16.16 -6.43
CA ARG A 167 19.55 15.80 -5.03
C ARG A 167 19.08 17.00 -4.21
N CYS A 168 19.68 18.16 -4.45
CA CYS A 168 19.24 19.42 -3.84
C CYS A 168 17.82 19.79 -4.27
N LEU A 169 17.48 19.64 -5.56
CA LEU A 169 16.13 19.89 -6.09
C LEU A 169 15.09 18.93 -5.51
N LEU A 170 15.44 17.66 -5.28
CA LEU A 170 14.55 16.71 -4.59
C LEU A 170 14.25 17.14 -3.15
N LEU A 171 15.28 17.55 -2.40
CA LEU A 171 15.10 18.05 -1.03
C LEU A 171 14.27 19.34 -1.00
N ALA A 172 14.54 20.26 -1.93
CA ALA A 172 13.79 21.50 -2.08
C ALA A 172 12.30 21.23 -2.35
N ARG A 173 11.98 20.35 -3.30
CA ARG A 173 10.59 19.95 -3.58
C ARG A 173 9.93 19.30 -2.36
N ALA A 174 10.64 18.42 -1.65
CA ALA A 174 10.12 17.79 -0.44
C ALA A 174 9.81 18.81 0.67
N GLN A 175 10.69 19.80 0.87
CA GLN A 175 10.52 20.85 1.87
C GLN A 175 9.37 21.81 1.54
N ILE A 176 9.28 22.27 0.29
CA ILE A 176 8.14 23.08 -0.18
C ILE A 176 6.84 22.30 -0.01
N LYS A 177 6.82 21.02 -0.43
CA LYS A 177 5.66 20.14 -0.30
C LYS A 177 5.24 20.03 1.16
N SER A 178 6.16 19.66 2.07
CA SER A 178 5.87 19.54 3.50
C SER A 178 5.24 20.80 4.09
N ARG A 179 5.84 21.97 3.85
CA ARG A 179 5.33 23.26 4.35
C ARG A 179 3.96 23.59 3.79
N ARG A 180 3.79 23.55 2.47
CA ARG A 180 2.51 23.89 1.83
C ARG A 180 1.42 22.86 2.11
N SER A 181 1.77 21.59 2.34
CA SER A 181 0.81 20.55 2.74
C SER A 181 0.11 20.93 4.05
N VAL A 182 0.84 21.47 5.03
CA VAL A 182 0.25 21.94 6.31
C VAL A 182 -0.73 23.09 6.07
N GLU A 183 -0.40 24.05 5.20
CA GLU A 183 -1.26 25.19 4.88
C GLU A 183 -2.52 24.78 4.10
N VAL A 184 -2.41 23.78 3.22
CA VAL A 184 -3.51 23.32 2.36
C VAL A 184 -4.43 22.33 3.07
N TYR A 185 -3.91 21.57 4.05
CA TYR A 185 -4.63 20.50 4.73
C TYR A 185 -6.01 20.93 5.29
N PRO A 186 -6.15 22.05 6.03
CA PRO A 186 -7.47 22.48 6.52
C PRO A 186 -8.48 22.74 5.39
N LYS A 187 -8.03 23.37 4.29
CA LYS A 187 -8.89 23.65 3.12
C LYS A 187 -9.27 22.37 2.36
N VAL A 188 -8.48 21.31 2.48
CA VAL A 188 -8.85 20.00 1.95
C VAL A 188 -9.95 19.41 2.83
N LEU A 189 -9.79 19.42 4.15
CA LEU A 189 -10.79 18.89 5.08
C LEU A 189 -12.15 19.59 4.96
N GLU A 190 -12.19 20.91 4.83
CA GLU A 190 -13.46 21.63 4.66
C GLU A 190 -14.21 21.18 3.41
N ARG A 191 -13.52 20.96 2.28
CA ARG A 191 -14.16 20.43 1.07
C ARG A 191 -14.61 18.97 1.21
N VAL A 192 -13.88 18.16 1.99
CA VAL A 192 -14.34 16.80 2.31
C VAL A 192 -15.63 16.86 3.13
N LYS A 193 -15.72 17.77 4.09
CA LYS A 193 -16.94 18.00 4.88
C LYS A 193 -18.12 18.45 4.01
N GLU A 194 -17.89 19.36 3.06
CA GLU A 194 -18.92 19.77 2.09
C GLU A 194 -19.47 18.60 1.25
N GLY A 195 -18.67 17.53 1.07
CA GLY A 195 -19.05 16.32 0.34
C GLY A 195 -19.92 15.34 1.13
N VAL A 196 -20.23 15.59 2.40
CA VAL A 196 -21.02 14.69 3.25
C VAL A 196 -22.23 15.37 3.88
N THR A 197 -23.37 14.69 3.88
CA THR A 197 -24.56 15.14 4.60
C THR A 197 -24.45 14.73 6.06
N ILE A 198 -24.37 15.72 6.96
CA ILE A 198 -24.28 15.49 8.39
C ILE A 198 -25.68 15.64 9.00
N LYS A 199 -26.18 14.57 9.64
CA LYS A 199 -27.42 14.59 10.42
C LYS A 199 -27.08 14.35 11.89
N HIS A 200 -27.37 15.33 12.73
CA HIS A 200 -27.18 15.22 14.18
C HIS A 200 -28.41 14.56 14.82
N ASN A 201 -28.19 13.77 15.85
CA ASN A 201 -29.25 13.23 16.69
C ASN A 201 -29.43 14.13 17.90
N ASP A 202 -30.44 15.00 17.88
CA ASP A 202 -30.69 16.00 18.93
C ASP A 202 -30.98 15.39 20.31
N LYS A 203 -31.22 14.08 20.38
CA LYS A 203 -31.45 13.34 21.65
C LYS A 203 -30.16 12.81 22.28
N PHE A 204 -29.01 12.94 21.61
CA PHE A 204 -27.73 12.44 22.09
C PHE A 204 -26.82 13.61 22.49
N ASP A 205 -26.45 13.67 23.77
CA ASP A 205 -25.48 14.65 24.27
C ASP A 205 -24.05 14.17 23.98
N LEU A 206 -23.53 14.62 22.84
CA LEU A 206 -22.18 14.28 22.39
C LEU A 206 -21.11 14.80 23.37
N GLU A 207 -21.24 16.03 23.86
CA GLU A 207 -20.24 16.65 24.72
C GLU A 207 -20.15 15.94 26.07
N ALA A 208 -21.29 15.59 26.68
CA ALA A 208 -21.30 14.79 27.90
C ALA A 208 -20.66 13.41 27.69
N TYR A 209 -20.97 12.75 26.55
CA TYR A 209 -20.38 11.45 26.22
C TYR A 209 -18.86 11.53 26.03
N LEU A 210 -18.35 12.51 25.27
CA LEU A 210 -16.91 12.68 25.02
C LEU A 210 -16.10 12.99 26.28
N ASN A 211 -16.74 13.59 27.30
CA ASN A 211 -16.13 13.85 28.61
C ASN A 211 -16.15 12.63 29.56
N THR A 212 -16.78 11.52 29.15
CA THR A 212 -16.82 10.28 29.94
C THR A 212 -15.54 9.45 29.69
N LYS A 213 -14.97 8.86 30.75
CA LYS A 213 -13.80 7.98 30.61
C LYS A 213 -14.19 6.69 29.87
N ILE A 214 -13.47 6.37 28.80
CA ILE A 214 -13.60 5.08 28.11
C ILE A 214 -12.96 4.00 28.99
N VAL A 215 -13.76 3.02 29.42
CA VAL A 215 -13.25 1.83 30.10
C VAL A 215 -12.79 0.84 29.04
N LEU A 216 -11.49 0.61 28.95
CA LEU A 216 -10.92 -0.44 28.13
C LEU A 216 -10.98 -1.75 28.91
N PRO A 217 -11.35 -2.88 28.27
CA PRO A 217 -11.28 -4.17 28.94
C PRO A 217 -9.83 -4.43 29.38
N GLU A 218 -9.63 -4.65 30.68
CA GLU A 218 -8.33 -5.10 31.21
C GLU A 218 -8.00 -6.47 30.61
N SER A 219 -6.75 -6.65 30.16
CA SER A 219 -6.26 -7.95 29.69
C SER A 219 -6.45 -8.99 30.79
N GLU A 220 -7.26 -10.03 30.53
CA GLU A 220 -7.51 -11.16 31.44
C GLU A 220 -6.28 -12.09 31.63
N GLU A 221 -5.09 -11.54 31.83
CA GLU A 221 -3.88 -12.30 32.16
C GLU A 221 -3.33 -11.81 33.50
N ASN A 222 -3.96 -12.20 34.61
CA ASN A 222 -3.31 -12.34 35.93
C ASN A 222 -4.25 -12.94 37.00
N LYS A 223 -4.97 -14.03 36.69
CA LYS A 223 -5.72 -14.81 37.71
C LYS A 223 -5.61 -16.32 37.57
N SER A 224 -4.47 -16.84 37.10
CA SER A 224 -4.21 -18.30 37.07
C SER A 224 -2.94 -18.75 37.81
N SER A 225 -2.27 -17.88 38.57
CA SER A 225 -1.04 -18.24 39.30
C SER A 225 -1.09 -18.04 40.82
N GLU A 226 -2.25 -18.21 41.45
CA GLU A 226 -2.34 -18.42 42.90
C GLU A 226 -3.30 -19.58 43.17
N GLY A 227 -2.75 -20.79 43.10
CA GLY A 227 -3.50 -22.03 43.23
C GLY A 227 -2.59 -23.25 43.18
N LYS A 228 -1.55 -23.26 44.01
CA LYS A 228 -0.89 -24.46 44.52
C LYS A 228 -0.41 -24.22 45.94
#